data_AF-A0A816WJW4-F1
#
_entry.id   AF-A0A816WJW4-F1
#
_cell.length_a   1.000
_cell.length_b   1.000
_cell.length_c   1.000
_cell.angle_alpha   90.00
_cell.angle_beta   90.00
_cell.angle_gamma   90.00
#
_symmetry.space_group_name_H-M   'P 1'
#
loop_
_entity.id
_entity.type
_entity.pdbx_description
1 polymer ?
#
loop_
_entity_poly.entity_id
_entity_poly.type
_entity_poly.pdbx_seq_one_letter_code
_entity_poly.pdbx_strand_id
1 'polypeptide(L)'
;MHSHLTQIMGIHSNAVIYGNVAIIAIGDFYQCSPVVATGIYSSLLWSDHFQYIELKINERQKTNLSFSQMLNRIRKLKKKENISNEDRDMLEKCHQRYLSQEYD
;
A
#
# COMPACT_ATOMS: atom_id res chain seq x y z
N MET A 1 -5.72 17.65 6.00
CA MET A 1 -6.16 17.46 4.59
C MET A 1 -7.47 18.19 4.32
N HIS A 2 -8.57 17.81 4.97
CA HIS A 2 -9.89 18.46 4.79
C HIS A 2 -9.85 19.98 4.93
N SER A 3 -9.43 20.52 6.08
CA SER A 3 -9.37 21.96 6.33
C SER A 3 -8.49 22.72 5.34
N HIS A 4 -7.34 22.14 4.96
CA HIS A 4 -6.45 22.71 3.95
C HIS A 4 -7.10 22.78 2.57
N LEU A 5 -7.81 21.73 2.13
CA LEU A 5 -8.52 21.75 0.85
C LEU A 5 -9.66 22.78 0.86
N THR A 6 -10.43 22.83 1.94
CA THR A 6 -11.49 23.83 2.14
C THR A 6 -10.94 25.26 2.03
N GLN A 7 -9.78 25.53 2.65
CA GLN A 7 -9.09 26.82 2.55
C GLN A 7 -8.59 27.13 1.12
N ILE A 8 -7.90 26.17 0.47
CA ILE A 8 -7.39 26.33 -0.90
C ILE A 8 -8.52 26.63 -1.88
N MET A 9 -9.69 25.99 -1.68
CA MET A 9 -10.86 26.17 -2.53
C MET A 9 -11.68 27.44 -2.20
N GLY A 10 -11.24 28.25 -1.23
CA GLY A 10 -11.95 29.48 -0.84
C GLY A 10 -13.32 29.23 -0.21
N ILE A 11 -13.55 28.03 0.34
CA ILE A 11 -14.81 27.65 0.97
C ILE A 11 -14.71 27.96 2.46
N HIS A 12 -15.65 28.76 2.97
CA HIS A 12 -15.66 29.19 4.38
C HIS A 12 -16.58 28.33 5.27
N SER A 13 -16.99 27.15 4.79
CA SER A 13 -17.86 26.20 5.49
C SER A 13 -17.19 24.84 5.64
N ASN A 14 -17.19 24.31 6.86
CA ASN A 14 -16.70 22.94 7.15
C ASN A 14 -17.74 21.85 6.80
N ALA A 15 -18.95 22.23 6.40
CA ALA A 15 -19.95 21.26 5.94
C ALA A 15 -19.61 20.69 4.56
N VAL A 16 -18.78 21.39 3.78
CA VAL A 16 -18.35 20.95 2.45
C VAL A 16 -17.14 20.04 2.59
N ILE A 17 -17.37 18.75 2.39
CA ILE A 17 -16.34 17.73 2.50
C ILE A 17 -15.24 17.96 1.47
N TYR A 18 -13.99 18.06 1.96
CA TYR A 18 -12.78 18.24 1.16
C TYR A 18 -12.81 19.42 0.17
N GLY A 19 -13.52 20.50 0.51
CA GLY A 19 -13.61 21.67 -0.37
C GLY A 19 -14.31 21.38 -1.70
N ASN A 20 -15.19 20.38 -1.75
CA ASN A 20 -15.88 19.91 -2.96
C ASN A 20 -14.93 19.33 -4.03
N VAL A 21 -13.78 18.83 -3.60
CA VAL A 21 -12.81 18.15 -4.46
C VAL A 21 -13.09 16.65 -4.45
N ALA A 22 -13.20 16.05 -5.64
CA ALA A 22 -13.23 14.60 -5.79
C ALA A 22 -11.84 14.02 -5.50
N ILE A 23 -11.74 13.12 -4.53
CA ILE A 23 -10.47 12.50 -4.14
C ILE A 23 -10.49 11.02 -4.50
N ILE A 24 -9.44 10.58 -5.19
CA ILE A 24 -9.11 9.17 -5.41
C ILE A 24 -7.79 8.91 -4.69
N ALA A 25 -7.83 8.08 -3.65
CA ALA A 25 -6.64 7.68 -2.91
C ALA A 25 -6.23 6.26 -3.33
N ILE A 26 -4.95 6.10 -3.68
CA ILE A 26 -4.38 4.82 -4.14
C ILE A 26 -3.15 4.54 -3.29
N GLY A 27 -3.05 3.31 -2.78
CA GLY A 27 -1.92 2.90 -1.96
C GLY A 27 -2.07 1.50 -1.41
N ASP A 28 -1.13 1.12 -0.55
CA ASP A 28 -1.08 -0.18 0.09
C ASP A 28 -0.62 -0.02 1.54
N PHE A 29 -1.50 -0.29 2.49
CA PHE A 29 -1.21 -0.15 3.92
C PHE A 29 -0.22 -1.19 4.46
N TYR A 30 0.07 -2.24 3.69
CA TYR A 30 1.11 -3.23 4.04
C TYR A 30 2.53 -2.76 3.67
N GLN A 31 2.67 -1.62 3.01
CA GLN A 31 3.96 -1.00 2.72
C GLN A 31 4.42 -0.13 3.90
N CYS A 32 5.38 0.76 3.65
CA CYS A 32 5.92 1.64 4.69
C CYS A 32 4.83 2.51 5.33
N SER A 33 4.69 2.39 6.65
CA SER A 33 3.88 3.32 7.44
C SER A 33 4.52 4.73 7.41
N PRO A 34 3.74 5.79 7.67
CA PRO A 34 4.32 7.13 7.76
C PRO A 34 5.38 7.19 8.86
N VAL A 35 6.48 7.91 8.60
CA VAL A 35 7.68 7.89 9.46
C VAL A 35 7.44 8.50 10.84
N VAL A 36 6.67 9.59 10.91
CA VAL A 36 6.46 10.38 12.16
C VAL A 36 4.97 10.64 12.45
N ALA A 37 4.09 10.50 11.46
CA ALA A 37 2.69 10.87 11.57
C ALA A 37 1.77 9.64 11.67
N THR A 38 0.58 9.83 12.21
CA THR A 38 -0.50 8.84 12.10
C THR A 38 -0.97 8.74 10.66
N GLY A 39 -1.29 7.51 10.22
CA GLY A 39 -1.83 7.29 8.88
C GLY A 39 -3.17 7.97 8.67
N ILE A 40 -3.38 8.53 7.48
CA ILE A 40 -4.63 9.18 7.05
C ILE A 40 -5.87 8.29 7.30
N TYR A 41 -5.71 6.98 7.16
CA TYR A 41 -6.74 5.97 7.33
C TYR A 41 -7.28 5.84 8.77
N SER A 42 -6.65 6.47 9.76
CA SER A 42 -7.12 6.46 11.14
C SER A 42 -8.14 7.57 11.46
N SER A 43 -8.53 8.40 10.48
CA SER A 43 -9.45 9.53 10.70
C SER A 43 -10.91 9.17 10.40
N LEU A 44 -11.86 9.76 11.14
CA LEU A 44 -13.30 9.58 10.87
C LEU A 44 -13.69 10.05 9.46
N LEU A 45 -13.08 11.14 8.99
CA LEU A 45 -13.28 11.64 7.63
C LEU A 45 -12.86 10.63 6.53
N TRP A 46 -11.93 9.73 6.85
CA TRP A 46 -11.59 8.63 5.96
C TRP A 46 -12.65 7.54 6.01
N SER A 47 -13.04 7.07 7.20
CA SER A 47 -14.04 6.01 7.34
C SER A 47 -15.41 6.39 6.79
N ASP A 48 -15.80 7.65 6.88
CA ASP A 48 -17.16 8.11 6.57
C ASP A 48 -17.35 8.47 5.09
N HIS A 49 -16.27 8.77 4.36
CA HIS A 49 -16.36 9.35 3.02
C HIS A 49 -15.59 8.59 1.92
N PHE A 50 -14.74 7.62 2.26
CA PHE A 50 -14.06 6.81 1.26
C PHE A 50 -14.77 5.48 1.03
N GLN A 51 -14.95 5.14 -0.25
CA GLN A 51 -15.31 3.79 -0.67
C GLN A 51 -14.04 2.99 -0.96
N TYR A 52 -13.97 1.76 -0.44
CA TYR A 52 -12.81 0.90 -0.58
C TYR A 52 -12.97 -0.07 -1.76
N ILE A 53 -11.94 -0.15 -2.61
CA ILE A 53 -11.84 -1.13 -3.70
C ILE A 53 -10.46 -1.77 -3.64
N GLU A 54 -10.41 -3.11 -3.72
CA GLU A 54 -9.16 -3.87 -3.71
C GLU A 54 -8.83 -4.41 -5.11
N LEU A 55 -7.61 -4.12 -5.59
CA LEU A 55 -7.04 -4.75 -6.77
C LEU A 55 -6.38 -6.08 -6.39
N LYS A 56 -6.76 -7.17 -7.07
CA LYS A 56 -6.34 -8.54 -6.72
C LYS A 56 -5.22 -9.10 -7.59
N ILE A 57 -4.98 -8.52 -8.75
CA ILE A 57 -4.03 -9.03 -9.74
C ILE A 57 -2.70 -8.27 -9.61
N ASN A 58 -1.61 -9.02 -9.44
CA ASN A 58 -0.26 -8.46 -9.48
C ASN A 58 0.28 -8.53 -10.91
N GLU A 59 0.18 -7.39 -11.61
CA GLU A 59 0.66 -7.23 -12.99
C GLU A 59 2.19 -7.17 -13.10
N ARG A 60 2.89 -6.73 -12.05
CA ARG A 60 4.35 -6.54 -12.08
C ARG A 60 5.09 -7.87 -12.17
N GLN A 61 4.63 -8.87 -11.43
CA GLN A 61 5.19 -10.24 -11.43
C GLN A 61 4.30 -11.24 -12.18
N LYS A 62 3.54 -10.80 -13.18
CA LYS A 62 2.55 -11.66 -13.87
C LYS A 62 3.13 -12.89 -14.56
N THR A 63 4.38 -12.82 -15.00
CA THR A 63 5.08 -13.93 -15.70
C THR A 63 5.57 -15.01 -14.74
N ASN A 64 5.59 -14.75 -13.43
CA ASN A 64 6.06 -15.68 -12.42
C ASN A 64 5.04 -15.76 -11.27
N LEU A 65 4.04 -16.63 -11.44
CA LEU A 65 2.94 -16.79 -10.50
C LEU A 65 3.42 -17.20 -9.10
N SER A 66 4.38 -18.12 -9.01
CA SER A 66 4.88 -18.61 -7.72
C SER A 66 5.60 -17.49 -6.93
N PHE A 67 6.40 -16.68 -7.62
CA PHE A 67 7.03 -15.50 -7.02
C PHE A 67 6.01 -14.42 -6.62
N SER A 68 5.00 -14.17 -7.47
CA SER A 68 3.88 -13.27 -7.15
C SER A 68 3.12 -13.69 -5.90
N GLN A 69 2.85 -15.00 -5.74
CA GLN A 69 2.21 -15.56 -4.56
C GLN A 69 3.09 -15.44 -3.31
N MET A 70 4.39 -15.69 -3.43
CA MET A 70 5.36 -15.47 -2.34
C MET A 70 5.35 -14.01 -1.86
N LEU A 71 5.42 -13.04 -2.79
CA LEU A 71 5.36 -11.62 -2.44
C LEU A 71 4.06 -11.25 -1.71
N ASN A 72 2.92 -11.81 -2.11
CA ASN A 72 1.63 -11.59 -1.44
C ASN A 72 1.59 -12.18 -0.02
N ARG A 73 2.28 -13.30 0.24
CA ARG A 73 2.44 -13.86 1.59
C ARG A 73 3.32 -12.96 2.45
N ILE A 74 4.50 -12.57 1.93
CA ILE A 74 5.44 -11.69 2.62
C ILE A 74 4.80 -10.33 2.95
N ARG A 75 4.04 -9.75 2.02
CA ARG A 75 3.32 -8.49 2.21
C ARG A 75 2.45 -8.48 3.47
N LYS A 76 1.86 -9.62 3.84
CA LYS A 76 0.94 -9.74 4.98
C LYS A 76 1.59 -10.34 6.23
N LEU A 77 2.88 -10.67 6.17
CA LEU A 77 3.60 -11.35 7.23
C LEU A 77 3.76 -10.45 8.46
N LYS A 78 3.38 -10.96 9.63
CA LYS A 78 3.54 -10.23 10.90
C LYS A 78 4.90 -10.51 11.52
N LYS A 79 5.37 -9.60 12.39
CA LYS A 79 6.70 -9.67 13.05
C LYS A 79 7.02 -10.99 13.77
N LYS A 80 6.02 -11.78 14.16
CA LYS A 80 6.18 -13.06 14.88
C LYS A 80 5.85 -14.29 14.02
N GLU A 81 5.45 -14.09 12.77
CA GLU A 81 5.15 -15.19 11.85
C GLU A 81 6.43 -15.64 11.15
N ASN A 82 6.61 -16.95 11.02
CA ASN A 82 7.75 -17.51 10.32
C ASN A 82 7.48 -17.51 8.81
N ILE A 83 8.51 -17.19 8.04
CA ILE A 83 8.52 -17.40 6.59
C ILE A 83 8.68 -18.90 6.33
N SER A 84 7.93 -19.46 5.38
CA SER A 84 8.08 -20.87 5.00
C SER A 84 9.47 -21.13 4.41
N ASN A 85 9.93 -22.38 4.45
CA ASN A 85 11.23 -22.73 3.88
C ASN A 85 11.25 -22.48 2.36
N GLU A 86 10.14 -22.75 1.68
CA GLU A 86 9.98 -22.53 0.24
C GLU A 86 10.10 -21.05 -0.12
N ASP A 87 9.47 -20.16 0.66
CA ASP A 87 9.54 -18.72 0.46
C ASP A 87 10.95 -18.17 0.76
N ARG A 88 11.63 -18.72 1.78
CA ARG A 88 13.03 -18.39 2.07
C ARG A 88 13.97 -18.81 0.93
N ASP A 89 13.83 -20.01 0.41
CA ASP A 89 14.65 -20.52 -0.69
C ASP A 89 14.45 -19.68 -1.97
N MET A 90 13.22 -19.21 -2.23
CA MET A 90 12.96 -18.30 -3.34
C MET A 90 13.63 -16.93 -3.14
N LEU A 91 13.55 -16.35 -1.94
CA LEU A 91 14.23 -15.09 -1.62
C LEU A 91 15.75 -15.20 -1.74
N GLU A 92 16.33 -16.31 -1.28
CA GLU A 92 17.77 -16.54 -1.38
C GLU A 92 18.20 -16.65 -2.84
N LYS A 93 17.45 -17.35 -3.69
CA LYS A 93 17.70 -17.38 -5.14
C LYS A 93 17.66 -15.99 -5.75
N CYS A 94 16.71 -15.13 -5.35
CA CYS A 94 16.67 -13.74 -5.81
C CYS A 94 17.90 -12.95 -5.33
N HIS A 95 18.34 -13.16 -4.10
CA HIS A 95 19.53 -12.51 -3.56
C HIS A 95 20.80 -12.94 -4.32
N GLN A 96 20.96 -14.24 -4.58
CA GLN A 96 22.10 -14.76 -5.35
C GLN A 96 22.12 -14.20 -6.78
N ARG A 97 20.97 -14.13 -7.46
CA ARG A 97 20.86 -13.50 -8.78
C ARG A 97 21.27 -12.02 -8.78
N TYR A 98 20.88 -11.28 -7.74
CA TYR A 98 21.28 -9.88 -7.59
C TYR A 98 22.81 -9.76 -7.42
N LEU A 99 23.42 -10.63 -6.62
CA LEU A 99 24.87 -10.66 -6.42
C LEU A 99 25.64 -11.08 -7.67
N SER A 100 25.12 -12.04 -8.45
CA SER A 100 25.75 -12.50 -9.70
C SER A 100 25.60 -11.51 -10.86
N GLN A 101 24.77 -10.47 -10.71
CA GLN A 101 24.39 -9.53 -11.78
C GLN A 101 23.75 -10.20 -13.00
N GLU A 102 23.16 -11.39 -12.81
CA GLU A 102 22.41 -12.09 -13.84
C GLU A 102 20.96 -11.58 -13.86
N TYR A 103 20.81 -10.40 -14.46
CA TYR A 103 19.52 -9.84 -14.83
C TYR A 103 19.15 -10.40 -16.21
N ASP A 104 18.06 -11.16 -16.30
CA ASP A 104 17.46 -11.55 -17.58
C ASP A 104 16.90 -10.31 -18.30
#